data_AF-A0A7X0H7Z1-F1
#
_entry.id   AF-A0A7X0H7Z1-F1
#
_cell.length_a   1.000
_cell.length_b   1.000
_cell.length_c   1.000
_cell.angle_alpha   90.00
_cell.angle_beta   90.00
_cell.angle_gamma   90.00
#
_symmetry.space_group_name_H-M   'P 1'
#
loop_
_entity.id
_entity.type
_entity.pdbx_description
1 polymer ?
#
loop_
_entity_poly.entity_id
_entity_poly.type
_entity_poly.pdbx_seq_one_letter_code
_entity_poly.pdbx_strand_id
1 'polypeptide(L)'
;MPEFTPIPPDDAPFLDEGNENQLVLVKKGHRYVFECGPGQEHELLQRLQLLVADPNNDLNWFDAAVLSHQMGQRMSDQLTKLYRSRRSA
;
A
#
# COMPACT_ATOMS: atom_id res chain seq x y z
N MET A 1 -19.91 2.50 -16.99
CA MET A 1 -18.70 1.69 -16.70
C MET A 1 -17.55 2.68 -16.60
N PRO A 2 -16.70 2.64 -15.57
CA PRO A 2 -15.54 3.52 -15.52
C PRO A 2 -14.66 3.24 -16.74
N GLU A 3 -14.27 4.28 -17.48
CA GLU A 3 -13.33 4.15 -18.58
C GLU A 3 -11.96 3.76 -18.00
N PHE A 4 -11.45 2.60 -18.39
CA PHE A 4 -10.13 2.13 -17.99
C PHE A 4 -9.11 2.82 -18.90
N THR A 5 -8.79 4.08 -18.62
CA THR A 5 -7.70 4.76 -19.32
C THR A 5 -6.38 4.10 -18.91
N PRO A 6 -5.58 3.60 -19.87
CA PRO A 6 -4.28 3.03 -19.55
C PRO A 6 -3.41 4.09 -18.89
N ILE A 7 -2.87 3.75 -17.72
CA ILE A 7 -1.99 4.64 -16.95
C ILE A 7 -0.68 4.77 -17.75
N PRO A 8 -0.22 6.00 -18.06
CA PRO A 8 1.08 6.20 -18.69
C PRO A 8 2.18 5.57 -17.83
N PRO A 9 3.26 5.01 -18.42
CA PRO A 9 4.33 4.35 -17.66
C PRO A 9 5.02 5.27 -16.65
N ASP A 10 5.07 6.58 -16.93
CA ASP A 10 5.64 7.61 -16.03
C ASP A 10 4.69 7.96 -14.84
N ASP A 11 3.41 7.64 -14.99
CA ASP A 11 2.33 7.91 -14.03
C ASP A 11 1.97 6.67 -13.20
N ALA A 12 2.59 5.52 -13.51
CA ALA A 12 2.32 4.27 -12.83
C ALA A 12 2.76 4.37 -11.36
N PRO A 13 1.88 4.03 -10.41
CA PRO A 13 2.28 3.96 -9.01
C PRO A 13 3.37 2.90 -8.87
N PHE A 14 4.48 3.27 -8.24
CA PHE A 14 5.46 2.30 -7.79
C PHE A 14 5.65 2.38 -6.28
N LEU A 15 6.03 1.23 -5.73
CA LEU A 15 6.23 1.05 -4.32
C LEU A 15 7.69 1.31 -4.01
N ASP A 16 7.95 2.18 -3.05
CA ASP A 16 9.30 2.56 -2.63
C ASP A 16 9.69 1.80 -1.35
N GLU A 17 10.99 1.69 -1.08
CA GLU A 17 11.52 1.03 0.11
C GLU A 17 11.23 1.85 1.38
N GLY A 18 10.09 1.55 2.01
CA GLY A 18 9.77 1.99 3.37
C GLY A 18 10.28 1.03 4.45
N ASN A 19 10.26 1.48 5.71
CA ASN A 19 10.49 0.61 6.86
C ASN A 19 9.43 -0.51 6.96
N GLU A 20 9.67 -1.49 7.84
CA GLU A 20 8.78 -2.64 8.05
C GLU A 20 7.32 -2.23 8.34
N ASN A 21 7.13 -1.07 8.98
CA ASN A 21 5.82 -0.50 9.33
C ASN A 21 5.42 0.67 8.42
N GLN A 22 6.03 0.83 7.25
CA GLN A 22 5.77 1.96 6.36
C GLN A 22 5.58 1.51 4.91
N LEU A 23 4.41 1.79 4.35
CA LEU A 23 4.12 1.60 2.93
C LEU A 23 4.35 2.93 2.23
N VAL A 24 5.22 2.92 1.22
CA VAL A 24 5.55 4.14 0.47
C VAL A 24 5.10 3.95 -0.97
N LEU A 25 4.27 4.86 -1.44
CA LEU A 25 3.79 4.93 -2.81
C LEU A 25 4.33 6.19 -3.46
N VAL A 26 4.98 6.06 -4.61
CA VAL A 26 5.39 7.21 -5.42
C VAL A 26 4.52 7.26 -6.66
N LYS A 27 3.95 8.44 -6.91
CA LYS A 27 3.09 8.70 -8.07
C LYS A 27 3.29 10.15 -8.53
N LYS A 28 3.52 10.38 -9.83
CA LYS A 28 3.75 11.71 -10.42
C LYS A 28 4.83 12.54 -9.68
N GLY A 29 5.86 11.88 -9.15
CA GLY A 29 6.90 12.54 -8.34
C GLY A 29 6.47 12.91 -6.91
N HIS A 30 5.25 12.61 -6.49
CA HIS A 30 4.79 12.75 -5.10
C HIS A 30 5.02 11.45 -4.34
N ARG A 31 5.60 11.56 -3.15
CA ARG A 31 5.86 10.41 -2.25
C ARG A 31 4.84 10.40 -1.13
N TYR A 32 3.96 9.40 -1.13
CA TYR A 32 2.97 9.16 -0.09
C TYR A 32 3.52 8.12 0.88
N VAL A 33 3.63 8.49 2.16
CA VAL A 33 4.12 7.60 3.21
C VAL A 33 2.97 7.25 4.14
N PHE A 34 2.70 5.96 4.26
CA PHE A 34 1.65 5.40 5.09
C PHE A 34 2.27 4.57 6.20
N GLU A 35 2.04 4.98 7.44
CA GLU A 35 2.44 4.18 8.60
C GLU A 35 1.39 3.10 8.84
N CYS A 36 1.86 1.85 8.86
CA CYS A 36 1.07 0.64 9.08
C CYS A 36 1.80 -0.21 10.12
N GLY A 37 1.59 0.10 11.39
CA GLY A 37 2.02 -0.77 12.48
C GLY A 37 1.22 -2.08 12.52
N PRO A 38 1.71 -3.09 13.25
CA PRO A 38 0.95 -4.32 13.48
C PRO A 38 -0.40 -4.02 14.13
N GLY A 39 -1.49 -4.50 13.54
CA GLY A 39 -2.86 -4.25 14.02
C GLY A 39 -3.50 -2.94 13.55
N GLN A 40 -2.79 -2.09 12.81
CA GLN A 40 -3.30 -0.80 12.29
C GLN A 40 -3.80 -0.88 10.86
N GLU A 41 -3.90 -2.07 10.29
CA GLU A 41 -4.06 -2.25 8.85
C GLU A 41 -5.48 -1.91 8.41
N HIS A 42 -6.45 -2.16 9.29
CA HIS A 42 -7.82 -1.71 9.10
C HIS A 42 -7.91 -0.18 9.05
N GLU A 43 -7.22 0.52 9.95
CA GLU A 43 -7.22 1.98 10.00
C GLU A 43 -6.57 2.56 8.73
N LEU A 44 -5.48 1.94 8.26
CA LEU A 44 -4.84 2.34 7.01
C LEU A 44 -5.78 2.16 5.81
N LEU A 45 -6.49 1.04 5.71
CA LEU A 45 -7.45 0.80 4.63
C LEU A 45 -8.61 1.81 4.66
N GLN A 46 -9.07 2.21 5.85
CA GLN A 46 -10.08 3.25 5.98
C GLN A 46 -9.55 4.62 5.53
N ARG A 47 -8.32 4.99 5.93
CA ARG A 47 -7.66 6.22 5.46
C ARG A 47 -7.47 6.21 3.94
N LEU A 48 -7.09 5.08 3.35
CA LEU A 48 -6.95 4.92 1.90
C LEU A 48 -8.27 5.17 1.17
N GLN A 49 -9.38 4.64 1.68
CA GLN A 49 -10.70 4.91 1.10
C GLN A 49 -11.04 6.40 1.13
N LEU A 50 -10.78 7.10 2.24
CA LEU A 50 -11.03 8.54 2.35
C LEU A 50 -10.16 9.33 1.37
N LEU A 51 -8.88 8.95 1.22
CA LEU A 51 -7.94 9.61 0.33
C LEU A 51 -8.31 9.47 -1.14
N VAL A 52 -8.80 8.30 -1.53
CA VAL A 52 -9.19 8.00 -2.92
C VAL A 52 -10.58 8.54 -3.24
N ALA A 53 -11.43 8.71 -2.22
CA ALA A 53 -12.72 9.37 -2.36
C ALA A 53 -12.59 10.90 -2.52
N ASP A 54 -11.44 11.49 -2.15
CA ASP A 54 -11.18 12.91 -2.33
C ASP A 54 -10.75 13.21 -3.77
N PRO A 55 -11.54 13.98 -4.55
CA PRO A 55 -11.22 14.27 -5.95
C PRO A 55 -10.06 15.26 -6.15
N ASN A 56 -9.57 15.90 -5.09
CA ASN A 56 -8.37 16.75 -5.14
C ASN A 56 -7.08 15.96 -4.86
N ASN A 57 -7.20 14.67 -4.52
CA ASN A 57 -6.07 13.80 -4.35
C ASN A 57 -5.73 13.10 -5.66
N ASP A 58 -4.44 12.95 -5.95
CA ASP A 58 -3.98 12.21 -7.13
C ASP A 58 -4.14 10.69 -6.99
N LEU A 59 -4.45 10.18 -5.79
CA LEU A 59 -4.66 8.76 -5.53
C LEU A 59 -6.00 8.26 -6.07
N ASN A 60 -5.98 7.11 -6.74
CA ASN A 60 -7.15 6.46 -7.30
C ASN A 60 -7.35 5.04 -6.72
N TRP A 61 -8.46 4.41 -7.08
CA TRP A 61 -8.81 3.07 -6.60
C TRP A 61 -7.82 1.98 -7.04
N PHE A 62 -7.05 2.21 -8.12
CA PHE A 62 -5.97 1.31 -8.53
C PHE A 62 -4.79 1.39 -7.56
N ASP A 63 -4.37 2.60 -7.18
CA ASP A 63 -3.33 2.82 -6.18
C ASP A 63 -3.69 2.15 -4.84
N ALA A 64 -4.96 2.26 -4.42
CA ALA A 64 -5.47 1.62 -3.22
C ALA A 64 -5.40 0.08 -3.29
N ALA A 65 -5.70 -0.51 -4.45
CA ALA A 65 -5.58 -1.95 -4.66
C ALA A 65 -4.12 -2.41 -4.60
N VAL A 66 -3.20 -1.65 -5.20
CA VAL A 66 -1.75 -1.92 -5.16
C VAL A 66 -1.22 -1.86 -3.72
N LEU A 67 -1.57 -0.81 -2.97
CA LEU A 67 -1.20 -0.65 -1.57
C LEU A 67 -1.76 -1.77 -0.67
N SER A 68 -3.04 -2.13 -0.87
CA SER A 68 -3.68 -3.22 -0.12
C SER A 68 -3.00 -4.57 -0.39
N HIS A 69 -2.60 -4.81 -1.64
CA HIS A 69 -1.88 -6.03 -2.01
C HIS A 69 -0.49 -6.09 -1.35
N GLN A 70 0.27 -4.99 -1.40
CA GLN A 70 1.59 -4.92 -0.75
C GLN A 70 1.49 -5.12 0.75
N MET A 71 0.49 -4.50 1.38
CA MET A 71 0.22 -4.67 2.81
C MET A 71 -0.02 -6.15 3.16
N GLY A 72 -0.85 -6.85 2.38
CA GLY A 72 -1.10 -8.28 2.56
C GLY A 72 0.15 -9.15 2.36
N GLN A 73 0.99 -8.85 1.37
CA GLN A 73 2.25 -9.57 1.16
C GLN A 73 3.20 -9.43 2.37
N ARG A 74 3.35 -8.21 2.88
CA ARG A 74 4.22 -7.96 4.04
C ARG A 74 3.76 -8.70 5.29
N MET A 75 2.45 -8.76 5.55
CA MET A 75 1.90 -9.56 6.66
C MET A 75 2.24 -11.04 6.50
N SER A 76 2.09 -11.57 5.28
CA SER A 76 2.41 -12.97 4.98
C SER A 76 3.89 -13.28 5.23
N ASP A 77 4.79 -12.36 4.85
CA ASP A 77 6.22 -12.48 5.10
C ASP A 77 6.56 -12.42 6.59
N GLN A 78 5.97 -11.48 7.34
CA GLN A 78 6.13 -11.37 8.79
C GLN A 78 5.64 -12.64 9.49
N LEU A 79 4.47 -13.15 9.11
CA LEU A 79 3.93 -14.40 9.65
C LEU A 79 4.85 -15.59 9.36
N THR A 80 5.39 -15.66 8.14
CA THR A 80 6.35 -16.70 7.74
C THR A 80 7.62 -16.64 8.58
N LYS A 81 8.17 -15.44 8.82
CA LYS A 81 9.35 -15.22 9.69
C LYS A 81 9.09 -15.68 11.13
N LEU A 82 7.94 -15.32 11.69
CA LEU A 82 7.53 -15.72 13.04
C LEU A 82 7.38 -17.25 13.14
N TYR A 83 6.75 -17.87 12.15
CA TYR A 83 6.58 -19.33 12.11
C TYR A 83 7.90 -20.08 11.96
N ARG A 84 8.86 -19.54 11.19
CA ARG A 84 10.21 -20.10 11.07
C ARG A 84 10.96 -20.01 12.40
N SER A 85 10.94 -18.85 13.08
CA SER A 85 11.60 -18.69 14.39
C SER A 85 11.04 -19.65 15.44
N ARG A 86 9.73 -19.93 15.41
CA ARG A 86 9.06 -20.83 16.37
C ARG A 86 9.31 -22.33 16.10
N ARG A 87 9.90 -22.68 14.96
CA ARG A 87 10.29 -24.06 14.59
C ARG A 87 11.78 -24.36 14.85
N SER A 88 12.56 -23.33 15.16
CA SER A 88 14.00 -23.43 15.42
C SER A 88 14.37 -23.31 16.92
N ALA A 89 13.36 -23.27 17.79
CA ALA A 89 13.44 -23.30 19.25
C ALA A 89 12.65 -24.51 19.76
#